data_AF-T0QX62-F1
#
_entry.id   AF-T0QX62-F1
#
_cell.length_a   1.000
_cell.length_b   1.000
_cell.length_c   1.000
_cell.angle_alpha   90.00
_cell.angle_beta   90.00
_cell.angle_gamma   90.00
#
_symmetry.space_group_name_H-M   'P 1'
#
loop_
_entity.id
_entity.type
_entity.pdbx_description
1 polymer ?
#
loop_
_entity_poly.entity_id
_entity_poly.type
_entity_poly.pdbx_seq_one_letter_code
_entity_poly.pdbx_strand_id
1 'polypeptide(L)'
;MPACEILLGTVPRPVLPPTTTYSAMNDDAFELTFSSLSFRPQYQRNNKKGGLKNLRCFPNCCSGIHAATGFCGGSVLVGASAAHVSHRGTIAVFAEFCPFVNGKPQGNASLHDVFTAEKIAALSNKDSDVHAPWYTGDVLQGSHDVGYIYSINTFKRGWHYGWTSNRHTANTKHVLCVYAFELNQATRRWHCICVAPSPTFMLYCRRRAKMRKDLTAPNDLELDEMDDDDDDENDSGSSTPSLKKRTRDADLEPLLPYPAYDAQEFLLPPDSVVEIPELAAFLKNKLARFQ
;
A
#
# COMPACT_ATOMS: atom_id res chain seq x y z
N MET A 1 12.92 -31.56 -90.42
CA MET A 1 13.68 -30.38 -89.91
C MET A 1 12.66 -29.42 -89.30
N PRO A 2 12.89 -28.94 -88.08
CA PRO A 2 12.11 -29.41 -86.92
C PRO A 2 11.02 -28.44 -86.44
N ALA A 3 10.00 -29.05 -85.81
CA ALA A 3 9.01 -28.38 -84.97
C ALA A 3 9.66 -27.96 -83.64
N CYS A 4 9.42 -26.71 -83.23
CA CYS A 4 9.89 -26.17 -81.96
C CYS A 4 8.83 -26.47 -80.89
N GLU A 5 9.15 -27.38 -79.97
CA GLU A 5 8.37 -27.61 -78.75
C GLU A 5 8.47 -26.38 -77.83
N ILE A 6 7.33 -25.79 -77.50
CA ILE A 6 7.22 -24.77 -76.45
C ILE A 6 6.93 -25.52 -75.14
N LEU A 7 7.95 -25.61 -74.29
CA LEU A 7 7.81 -26.06 -72.90
C LEU A 7 6.97 -25.04 -72.11
N LEU A 8 5.73 -25.40 -71.81
CA LEU A 8 4.91 -24.72 -70.81
C LEU A 8 5.46 -25.04 -69.42
N GLY A 9 6.27 -24.14 -68.87
CA GLY A 9 6.71 -24.17 -67.48
C GLY A 9 5.51 -24.02 -66.54
N THR A 10 5.37 -24.97 -65.61
CA THR A 10 4.38 -24.95 -64.54
C THR A 10 4.63 -23.78 -63.60
N VAL A 11 3.64 -22.89 -63.46
CA VAL A 11 3.68 -21.78 -62.50
C VAL A 11 3.50 -22.36 -61.08
N PRO A 12 4.42 -22.14 -60.14
CA PRO A 12 4.24 -22.58 -58.77
C PRO A 12 3.09 -21.81 -58.10
N ARG A 13 2.14 -22.57 -57.56
CA ARG A 13 0.99 -22.08 -56.81
C ARG A 13 1.48 -21.30 -55.58
N PRO A 14 0.99 -20.09 -55.28
CA PRO A 14 1.38 -19.37 -54.07
C PRO A 14 0.98 -20.19 -52.85
N VAL A 15 1.98 -20.60 -52.08
CA VAL A 15 1.82 -21.22 -50.77
C VAL A 15 1.29 -20.14 -49.84
N LEU A 16 0.01 -20.24 -49.47
CA LEU A 16 -0.57 -19.41 -48.43
C LEU A 16 0.20 -19.67 -47.14
N PRO A 17 0.65 -18.62 -46.42
CA PRO A 17 1.28 -18.80 -45.13
C PRO A 17 0.32 -19.51 -44.17
N PRO A 18 0.83 -20.37 -43.26
CA PRO A 18 -0.02 -20.98 -42.24
C PRO A 18 -0.73 -19.87 -41.48
N THR A 19 -2.06 -19.96 -41.44
CA THR A 19 -2.93 -19.11 -40.62
C THR A 19 -2.36 -19.11 -39.21
N THR A 20 -1.62 -18.06 -38.89
CA THR A 20 -1.15 -17.83 -37.53
C THR A 20 -2.43 -17.55 -36.78
N THR A 21 -2.88 -18.53 -36.01
CA THR A 21 -3.86 -18.33 -34.95
C THR A 21 -3.27 -17.27 -34.04
N TYR A 22 -3.57 -16.01 -34.36
CA TYR A 22 -3.44 -14.91 -33.43
C TYR A 22 -4.33 -15.30 -32.26
N SER A 23 -3.68 -15.75 -31.20
CA SER A 23 -4.26 -15.79 -29.88
C SER A 23 -4.83 -14.40 -29.66
N ALA A 24 -6.16 -14.28 -29.59
CA ALA A 24 -6.80 -13.08 -29.09
C ALA A 24 -6.27 -12.90 -27.66
N MET A 25 -5.16 -12.18 -27.54
CA MET A 25 -4.60 -11.81 -26.27
C MET A 25 -5.59 -10.86 -25.61
N ASN A 26 -5.72 -11.07 -24.32
CA ASN A 26 -6.77 -10.63 -23.43
C ASN A 26 -6.64 -9.13 -23.11
N ASP A 27 -6.52 -8.29 -24.14
CA ASP A 27 -6.19 -6.85 -24.10
C ASP A 27 -7.26 -5.97 -23.42
N ASP A 28 -8.34 -6.58 -22.91
CA ASP A 28 -9.43 -5.91 -22.20
C ASP A 28 -9.42 -6.19 -20.68
N ALA A 29 -8.40 -6.91 -20.20
CA ALA A 29 -8.23 -7.19 -18.77
C ALA A 29 -7.87 -5.89 -18.03
N PHE A 30 -8.71 -5.49 -17.07
CA PHE A 30 -8.44 -4.30 -16.28
C PHE A 30 -7.17 -4.48 -15.42
N GLU A 31 -6.23 -3.56 -15.55
CA GLU A 31 -4.99 -3.57 -14.78
C GLU A 31 -4.85 -2.34 -13.89
N LEU A 32 -4.40 -2.60 -12.66
CA LEU A 32 -3.94 -1.60 -11.71
C LEU A 32 -2.42 -1.69 -11.57
N THR A 33 -1.75 -0.54 -11.64
CA THR A 33 -0.29 -0.44 -11.53
C THR A 33 0.09 0.35 -10.28
N PHE A 34 1.00 -0.18 -9.46
CA PHE A 34 1.52 0.56 -8.32
C PHE A 34 2.53 1.61 -8.81
N SER A 35 2.32 2.89 -8.48
CA SER A 35 3.26 3.94 -8.88
C SER A 35 4.50 4.02 -7.97
N SER A 36 4.53 3.27 -6.86
CA SER A 36 5.64 3.28 -5.89
C SER A 36 6.57 2.07 -6.04
N LEU A 37 7.84 2.33 -6.35
CA LEU A 37 8.88 1.31 -6.45
C LEU A 37 9.57 0.98 -5.10
N SER A 38 9.06 1.50 -3.98
CA SER A 38 9.81 1.54 -2.71
C SER A 38 9.26 0.63 -1.61
N PHE A 39 8.47 -0.39 -1.98
CA PHE A 39 8.01 -1.40 -1.02
C PHE A 39 9.20 -2.13 -0.39
N ARG A 40 9.23 -2.17 0.94
CA ARG A 40 10.22 -2.94 1.70
C ARG A 40 9.81 -4.40 1.79
N PRO A 41 10.77 -5.33 1.83
CA PRO A 41 10.48 -6.76 1.99
C PRO A 41 10.04 -7.11 3.42
N GLN A 42 10.25 -6.22 4.41
CA GLN A 42 9.91 -6.45 5.80
C GLN A 42 9.41 -5.16 6.46
N TYR A 43 8.39 -5.27 7.32
CA TYR A 43 7.87 -4.15 8.08
C TYR A 43 7.75 -4.47 9.56
N GLN A 44 8.15 -3.51 10.39
CA GLN A 44 7.86 -3.53 11.81
C GLN A 44 6.37 -3.29 12.02
N ARG A 45 5.75 -4.16 12.82
CA ARG A 45 4.41 -3.96 13.33
C ARG A 45 4.43 -3.58 14.80
N ASN A 46 3.75 -2.51 15.15
CA ASN A 46 3.52 -2.09 16.52
C ASN A 46 2.16 -2.56 17.00
N ASN A 47 2.07 -2.93 18.27
CA ASN A 47 0.80 -3.02 18.97
C ASN A 47 0.57 -1.66 19.66
N LYS A 48 -0.59 -1.05 19.45
CA LYS A 48 -1.06 0.13 20.20
C LYS A 48 -2.01 -0.31 21.33
N LYS A 49 -2.23 0.60 22.28
CA LYS A 49 -3.27 0.47 23.31
C LYS A 49 -4.62 0.17 22.63
N GLY A 50 -5.39 -0.74 23.21
CA GLY A 50 -6.64 -1.26 22.61
C GLY A 50 -6.45 -2.39 21.59
N GLY A 51 -5.26 -2.99 21.48
CA GLY A 51 -5.03 -4.18 20.65
C GLY A 51 -4.88 -3.90 19.15
N LEU A 52 -4.90 -2.63 18.74
CA LEU A 52 -4.70 -2.22 17.35
C LEU A 52 -3.26 -2.47 16.91
N LYS A 53 -3.09 -3.09 15.75
CA LYS A 53 -1.78 -3.44 15.21
C LYS A 53 -1.52 -2.67 13.94
N ASN A 54 -0.51 -1.79 13.95
CA ASN A 54 -0.20 -0.94 12.80
C ASN A 54 1.20 -1.22 12.26
N LEU A 55 1.35 -1.19 10.94
CA LEU A 55 2.66 -1.15 10.30
C LEU A 55 3.27 0.24 10.49
N ARG A 56 4.55 0.31 10.88
CA ARG A 56 5.24 1.60 11.08
C ARG A 56 5.47 2.34 9.75
N CYS A 57 6.27 1.76 8.85
CA CYS A 57 6.85 2.48 7.71
C CYS A 57 6.36 1.95 6.37
N PHE A 58 5.06 1.64 6.26
CA PHE A 58 4.49 1.14 5.02
C PHE A 58 3.97 2.31 4.15
N PRO A 59 4.15 2.27 2.80
CA PRO A 59 5.05 1.36 2.06
C PRO A 59 6.54 1.71 2.28
N ASN A 60 6.80 2.94 2.70
CA ASN A 60 8.10 3.46 3.10
C ASN A 60 7.93 4.51 4.22
N CYS A 61 9.03 5.14 4.64
CA CYS A 61 8.96 6.32 5.51
C CYS A 61 8.44 7.53 4.71
N CYS A 62 7.53 8.30 5.29
CA CYS A 62 6.90 9.44 4.65
C CYS A 62 7.98 10.47 4.25
N SER A 63 8.08 10.77 2.95
CA SER A 63 9.11 11.66 2.39
C SER A 63 10.55 11.25 2.75
N GLY A 64 10.80 9.96 3.00
CA GLY A 64 12.11 9.45 3.44
C GLY A 64 12.42 9.67 4.92
N ILE A 65 11.64 10.47 5.64
CA ILE A 65 11.88 10.81 7.05
C ILE A 65 11.14 9.82 7.94
N HIS A 66 11.88 9.11 8.79
CA HIS A 66 11.32 8.16 9.72
C HIS A 66 10.70 8.86 10.94
N ALA A 67 9.46 8.54 11.25
CA ALA A 67 8.85 8.93 12.51
C ALA A 67 9.47 8.12 13.67
N ALA A 68 10.21 8.80 14.56
CA ALA A 68 10.85 8.17 15.72
C ALA A 68 9.82 7.41 16.59
N THR A 69 8.65 8.02 16.79
CA THR A 69 7.52 7.43 17.53
C THR A 69 6.35 7.13 16.60
N GLY A 70 5.55 6.10 16.95
CA GLY A 70 4.33 5.78 16.20
C GLY A 70 4.54 5.09 14.84
N PHE A 71 3.99 5.68 13.78
CA PHE A 71 3.99 5.18 12.40
C PHE A 71 4.16 6.34 11.40
N CYS A 72 4.73 6.05 10.23
CA CYS A 72 4.91 7.01 9.14
C CYS A 72 3.65 7.17 8.26
N GLY A 73 2.91 6.07 8.04
CA GLY A 73 1.62 6.11 7.33
C GLY A 73 1.69 6.61 5.88
N GLY A 74 2.75 6.31 5.11
CA GLY A 74 2.84 6.76 3.72
C GLY A 74 1.66 6.26 2.87
N SER A 75 1.17 7.08 1.93
CA SER A 75 0.13 6.66 1.00
C SER A 75 0.68 5.70 -0.06
N VAL A 76 -0.21 4.89 -0.64
CA VAL A 76 0.11 4.06 -1.80
C VAL A 76 -0.65 4.60 -3.00
N LEU A 77 0.09 4.95 -4.05
CA LEU A 77 -0.49 5.40 -5.31
C LEU A 77 -0.67 4.22 -6.27
N VAL A 78 -1.83 4.14 -6.88
CA VAL A 78 -2.20 3.11 -7.85
C VAL A 78 -2.82 3.78 -9.07
N GLY A 79 -2.32 3.44 -10.25
CA GLY A 79 -2.79 3.96 -11.53
C GLY A 79 -3.64 2.95 -12.30
N ALA A 80 -4.66 3.45 -12.98
CA ALA A 80 -5.39 2.75 -14.04
C ALA A 80 -5.25 3.56 -15.34
N SER A 81 -4.84 2.92 -16.43
CA SER A 81 -4.65 3.59 -17.72
C SER A 81 -5.99 3.96 -18.38
N ALA A 82 -5.97 4.95 -19.29
CA ALA A 82 -7.14 5.33 -20.09
C ALA A 82 -7.80 4.11 -20.76
N ALA A 83 -7.00 3.28 -21.43
CA ALA A 83 -7.48 2.10 -22.14
C ALA A 83 -8.32 1.16 -21.25
N HIS A 84 -7.98 1.04 -19.96
CA HIS A 84 -8.71 0.19 -19.04
C HIS A 84 -10.01 0.82 -18.51
N VAL A 85 -10.15 2.15 -18.58
CA VAL A 85 -11.26 2.89 -17.94
C VAL A 85 -12.24 3.53 -18.93
N SER A 86 -11.83 3.85 -20.16
CA SER A 86 -12.62 4.67 -21.10
C SER A 86 -14.01 4.13 -21.44
N HIS A 87 -14.20 2.80 -21.38
CA HIS A 87 -15.47 2.14 -21.70
C HIS A 87 -16.25 1.66 -20.48
N ARG A 88 -15.74 1.94 -19.27
CA ARG A 88 -16.29 1.40 -18.02
C ARG A 88 -17.20 2.40 -17.31
N GLY A 89 -18.07 1.86 -16.48
CA GLY A 89 -18.91 2.64 -15.58
C GLY A 89 -18.14 3.23 -14.41
N THR A 90 -18.85 3.49 -13.31
CA THR A 90 -18.23 4.00 -12.08
C THR A 90 -17.26 2.97 -11.51
N ILE A 91 -16.00 3.39 -11.30
CA ILE A 91 -14.95 2.56 -10.71
C ILE A 91 -14.66 3.01 -9.29
N ALA A 92 -14.51 2.06 -8.37
CA ALA A 92 -14.03 2.28 -7.02
C ALA A 92 -12.82 1.39 -6.72
N VAL A 93 -11.85 1.94 -5.99
CA VAL A 93 -10.63 1.21 -5.61
C VAL A 93 -10.59 1.03 -4.10
N PHE A 94 -10.27 -0.18 -3.66
CA PHE A 94 -10.08 -0.52 -2.25
C PHE A 94 -8.79 -1.30 -2.07
N ALA A 95 -8.27 -1.34 -0.85
CA ALA A 95 -7.08 -2.12 -0.55
C ALA A 95 -7.15 -2.80 0.81
N GLU A 96 -6.55 -3.98 0.93
CA GLU A 96 -6.56 -4.80 2.13
C GLU A 96 -5.18 -5.40 2.38
N PHE A 97 -4.75 -5.44 3.64
CA PHE A 97 -3.63 -6.30 4.01
C PHE A 97 -4.12 -7.72 4.22
N CYS A 98 -3.51 -8.68 3.52
CA CYS A 98 -3.86 -10.08 3.68
C CYS A 98 -2.64 -11.01 3.58
N PRO A 99 -2.72 -12.22 4.14
CA PRO A 99 -1.72 -13.25 3.93
C PRO A 99 -1.60 -13.60 2.45
N PHE A 100 -0.39 -13.95 2.01
CA PHE A 100 -0.11 -14.46 0.67
C PHE A 100 0.33 -15.91 0.78
N VAL A 101 -0.55 -16.82 0.37
CA VAL A 101 -0.40 -18.27 0.57
C VAL A 101 -0.65 -18.96 -0.76
N ASN A 102 0.20 -19.94 -1.10
CA ASN A 102 0.09 -20.71 -2.35
C ASN A 102 -0.01 -19.84 -3.61
N GLY A 103 0.77 -18.75 -3.66
CA GLY A 103 0.79 -17.84 -4.81
C GLY A 103 -0.42 -16.92 -4.94
N LYS A 104 -1.29 -16.84 -3.91
CA LYS A 104 -2.53 -16.04 -3.97
C LYS A 104 -2.78 -15.21 -2.70
N PRO A 105 -3.28 -13.97 -2.83
CA PRO A 105 -3.76 -13.19 -1.69
C PRO A 105 -4.97 -13.86 -1.03
N GLN A 106 -5.00 -13.90 0.31
CA GLN A 106 -6.08 -14.46 1.12
C GLN A 106 -6.93 -13.34 1.73
N GLY A 107 -7.44 -12.44 0.90
CA GLY A 107 -8.25 -11.28 1.31
C GLY A 107 -9.76 -11.53 1.17
N ASN A 108 -10.56 -10.47 1.36
CA ASN A 108 -12.01 -10.54 1.37
C ASN A 108 -12.66 -10.50 -0.03
N ALA A 109 -11.90 -10.26 -1.10
CA ALA A 109 -12.40 -10.25 -2.47
C ALA A 109 -11.47 -11.00 -3.42
N SER A 110 -12.08 -11.65 -4.41
CA SER A 110 -11.46 -12.31 -5.55
C SER A 110 -11.97 -11.69 -6.85
N LEU A 111 -11.23 -11.93 -7.94
CA LEU A 111 -11.65 -11.50 -9.28
C LEU A 111 -13.03 -12.07 -9.61
N HIS A 112 -13.90 -11.25 -10.18
CA HIS A 112 -15.29 -11.53 -10.55
C HIS A 112 -16.30 -11.67 -9.41
N ASP A 113 -15.89 -11.48 -8.15
CA ASP A 113 -16.85 -11.44 -7.05
C ASP A 113 -17.83 -10.26 -7.18
N VAL A 114 -19.05 -10.46 -6.66
CA VAL A 114 -20.14 -9.46 -6.74
C VAL A 114 -20.58 -9.04 -5.35
N PHE A 115 -20.53 -7.75 -5.09
CA PHE A 115 -20.80 -7.15 -3.79
C PHE A 115 -22.02 -6.22 -3.83
N THR A 116 -22.73 -6.14 -2.69
CA THR A 116 -23.74 -5.09 -2.46
C THR A 116 -23.07 -3.84 -1.93
N ALA A 117 -23.75 -2.69 -2.05
CA ALA A 117 -23.26 -1.44 -1.47
C ALA A 117 -23.07 -1.53 0.05
N GLU A 118 -23.95 -2.25 0.75
CA GLU A 118 -23.87 -2.47 2.20
C GLU A 118 -22.63 -3.29 2.56
N LYS A 119 -22.30 -4.31 1.77
CA LYS A 119 -21.11 -5.13 2.00
C LYS A 119 -19.82 -4.34 1.73
N ILE A 120 -19.78 -3.53 0.66
CA ILE A 120 -18.65 -2.60 0.42
C ILE A 120 -18.49 -1.67 1.63
N ALA A 121 -19.57 -1.01 2.07
CA ALA A 121 -19.54 -0.09 3.20
C ALA A 121 -19.09 -0.75 4.51
N ALA A 122 -19.58 -1.96 4.80
CA ALA A 122 -19.17 -2.72 6.00
C ALA A 122 -17.68 -3.06 6.00
N LEU A 123 -17.07 -3.26 4.82
CA LEU A 123 -15.65 -3.60 4.71
C LEU A 123 -14.74 -2.36 4.67
N SER A 124 -15.23 -1.20 4.21
CA SER A 124 -14.41 0.00 3.97
C SER A 124 -14.63 1.15 4.95
N ASN A 125 -15.65 1.09 5.81
CA ASN A 125 -15.98 2.20 6.72
C ASN A 125 -15.06 2.25 7.96
N LYS A 126 -13.82 2.70 7.75
CA LYS A 126 -12.81 2.86 8.79
C LYS A 126 -13.08 3.97 9.80
N ASP A 127 -13.98 4.90 9.50
CA ASP A 127 -14.38 5.96 10.43
C ASP A 127 -15.34 5.40 11.50
N SER A 128 -16.21 4.45 11.15
CA SER A 128 -17.11 3.77 12.09
C SER A 128 -16.47 2.54 12.75
N ASP A 129 -15.67 1.77 12.01
CA ASP A 129 -14.98 0.58 12.52
C ASP A 129 -13.52 0.59 12.07
N VAL A 130 -12.61 0.88 13.00
CA VAL A 130 -11.16 0.87 12.76
C VAL A 130 -10.64 -0.50 12.29
N HIS A 131 -11.34 -1.58 12.61
CA HIS A 131 -11.01 -2.95 12.21
C HIS A 131 -11.54 -3.34 10.83
N ALA A 132 -12.39 -2.51 10.21
CA ALA A 132 -12.82 -2.69 8.84
C ALA A 132 -11.60 -2.93 7.93
N PRO A 133 -11.55 -4.02 7.16
CA PRO A 133 -10.31 -4.48 6.53
C PRO A 133 -9.85 -3.57 5.38
N TRP A 134 -10.78 -2.90 4.71
CA TRP A 134 -10.50 -2.18 3.47
C TRP A 134 -10.20 -0.70 3.69
N TYR A 135 -9.15 -0.25 3.04
CA TYR A 135 -8.84 1.16 2.83
C TYR A 135 -9.46 1.61 1.52
N THR A 136 -10.25 2.68 1.55
CA THR A 136 -10.75 3.31 0.33
C THR A 136 -9.61 4.05 -0.38
N GLY A 137 -9.54 3.91 -1.70
CA GLY A 137 -8.69 4.72 -2.56
C GLY A 137 -9.41 6.00 -2.96
N ASP A 138 -8.81 7.16 -2.66
CA ASP A 138 -9.32 8.46 -3.09
C ASP A 138 -8.80 8.76 -4.49
N VAL A 139 -9.63 9.31 -5.37
CA VAL A 139 -9.17 9.80 -6.68
C VAL A 139 -8.34 11.07 -6.45
N LEU A 140 -7.05 11.02 -6.76
CA LEU A 140 -6.20 12.22 -6.72
C LEU A 140 -6.30 13.02 -8.01
N GLN A 141 -6.26 12.33 -9.14
CA GLN A 141 -6.26 12.91 -10.46
C GLN A 141 -6.80 11.90 -11.47
N GLY A 142 -7.38 12.40 -12.56
CA GLY A 142 -7.66 11.60 -13.74
C GLY A 142 -9.09 11.72 -14.24
N SER A 143 -9.32 11.11 -15.40
CA SER A 143 -10.62 10.97 -16.04
C SER A 143 -10.67 9.67 -16.84
N HIS A 144 -11.85 9.31 -17.35
CA HIS A 144 -11.99 8.15 -18.24
C HIS A 144 -11.17 8.26 -19.53
N ASP A 145 -10.80 9.48 -19.97
CA ASP A 145 -10.03 9.69 -21.20
C ASP A 145 -8.51 9.59 -21.00
N VAL A 146 -8.03 9.82 -19.77
CA VAL A 146 -6.59 9.89 -19.45
C VAL A 146 -6.15 8.73 -18.54
N GLY A 147 -7.09 8.12 -17.82
CA GLY A 147 -6.80 7.20 -16.73
C GLY A 147 -6.91 7.88 -15.37
N TYR A 148 -6.82 7.09 -14.31
CA TYR A 148 -6.97 7.54 -12.92
C TYR A 148 -5.72 7.24 -12.09
N ILE A 149 -5.43 8.14 -11.15
CA ILE A 149 -4.48 7.92 -10.06
C ILE A 149 -5.27 7.93 -8.76
N TYR A 150 -5.25 6.80 -8.07
CA TYR A 150 -5.85 6.61 -6.76
C TYR A 150 -4.78 6.69 -5.68
N SER A 151 -5.09 7.34 -4.57
CA SER A 151 -4.30 7.33 -3.35
C SER A 151 -5.00 6.55 -2.26
N ILE A 152 -4.34 5.49 -1.80
CA ILE A 152 -4.79 4.71 -0.66
C ILE A 152 -4.10 5.28 0.58
N ASN A 153 -4.88 5.54 1.63
CA ASN A 153 -4.43 6.17 2.87
C ASN A 153 -3.91 7.60 2.67
N THR A 154 -4.65 8.40 1.89
CA THR A 154 -4.32 9.80 1.55
C THR A 154 -4.03 10.68 2.76
N PHE A 155 -4.79 10.49 3.84
CA PHE A 155 -4.63 11.25 5.09
C PHE A 155 -3.52 10.74 6.01
N LYS A 156 -2.65 9.86 5.50
CA LYS A 156 -1.47 9.31 6.19
C LYS A 156 -1.79 8.72 7.57
N ARG A 157 -2.93 8.02 7.67
CA ARG A 157 -3.35 7.33 8.89
C ARG A 157 -2.47 6.10 9.14
N GLY A 158 -2.61 5.50 10.32
CA GLY A 158 -1.93 4.26 10.64
C GLY A 158 -2.43 3.10 9.77
N TRP A 159 -1.50 2.37 9.16
CA TRP A 159 -1.80 1.14 8.43
C TRP A 159 -2.12 0.00 9.40
N HIS A 160 -3.35 -0.01 9.89
CA HIS A 160 -3.93 -1.13 10.65
C HIS A 160 -3.94 -2.43 9.86
N TYR A 161 -3.36 -3.47 10.47
CA TYR A 161 -3.42 -4.85 10.02
C TYR A 161 -3.45 -5.80 11.23
N GLY A 162 -4.66 -6.27 11.56
CA GLY A 162 -4.95 -7.06 12.76
C GLY A 162 -4.46 -8.51 12.77
N TRP A 163 -3.71 -8.96 11.76
CA TRP A 163 -3.25 -10.34 11.66
C TRP A 163 -2.45 -10.80 12.89
N THR A 164 -2.51 -12.08 13.22
CA THR A 164 -1.79 -12.62 14.38
C THR A 164 -0.98 -13.85 13.96
N SER A 165 0.35 -13.75 14.09
CA SER A 165 1.25 -14.88 13.89
C SER A 165 1.20 -15.83 15.08
N ASN A 166 1.33 -17.13 14.82
CA ASN A 166 1.75 -18.13 15.80
C ASN A 166 3.11 -18.74 15.36
N ARG A 167 3.59 -19.79 16.05
CA ARG A 167 4.87 -20.45 15.73
C ARG A 167 4.94 -20.97 14.29
N HIS A 168 3.82 -21.42 13.74
CA HIS A 168 3.74 -22.02 12.41
C HIS A 168 3.48 -20.98 11.30
N THR A 169 2.89 -19.83 11.65
CA THR A 169 2.55 -18.77 10.69
C THR A 169 3.47 -17.56 10.79
N ALA A 170 4.50 -17.57 11.65
CA ALA A 170 5.45 -16.48 11.81
C ALA A 170 6.18 -16.09 10.52
N ASN A 171 6.36 -17.05 9.61
CA ASN A 171 7.03 -16.84 8.33
C ASN A 171 6.06 -16.64 7.16
N THR A 172 4.78 -16.42 7.43
CA THR A 172 3.78 -16.11 6.41
C THR A 172 4.13 -14.79 5.71
N LYS A 173 4.15 -14.82 4.37
CA LYS A 173 4.26 -13.62 3.55
C LYS A 173 2.91 -12.91 3.48
N HIS A 174 2.96 -11.61 3.25
CA HIS A 174 1.79 -10.73 3.20
C HIS A 174 1.87 -9.81 1.99
N VAL A 175 0.73 -9.28 1.58
CA VAL A 175 0.62 -8.25 0.53
C VAL A 175 -0.36 -7.17 0.98
N LEU A 176 -0.23 -5.97 0.42
CA LEU A 176 -1.36 -5.07 0.27
C LEU A 176 -2.05 -5.45 -1.05
N CYS A 177 -3.22 -6.05 -0.96
CA CYS A 177 -4.02 -6.42 -2.12
C CYS A 177 -4.95 -5.27 -2.47
N VAL A 178 -4.86 -4.78 -3.70
CA VAL A 178 -5.71 -3.70 -4.23
C VAL A 178 -6.78 -4.31 -5.14
N TYR A 179 -8.01 -3.83 -4.99
CA TYR A 179 -9.18 -4.27 -5.71
C TYR A 179 -9.75 -3.11 -6.51
N ALA A 180 -10.06 -3.32 -7.78
CA ALA A 180 -10.93 -2.43 -8.54
C ALA A 180 -12.31 -3.04 -8.67
N PHE A 181 -13.33 -2.25 -8.37
CA PHE A 181 -14.72 -2.60 -8.54
C PHE A 181 -15.38 -1.70 -9.56
N GLU A 182 -16.19 -2.28 -10.44
CA GLU A 182 -17.05 -1.56 -11.36
C GLU A 182 -18.51 -1.69 -10.94
N LEU A 183 -19.23 -0.57 -10.94
CA LEU A 183 -20.65 -0.55 -10.62
C LEU A 183 -21.47 -0.94 -11.86
N ASN A 184 -22.16 -2.07 -11.76
CA ASN A 184 -23.21 -2.40 -12.71
C ASN A 184 -24.42 -1.50 -12.44
N GLN A 185 -24.70 -0.56 -13.35
CA GLN A 185 -25.78 0.42 -13.17
C GLN A 185 -27.17 -0.22 -13.16
N ALA A 186 -27.38 -1.30 -13.91
CA ALA A 186 -28.67 -1.98 -13.99
C ALA A 186 -28.99 -2.75 -12.71
N THR A 187 -28.01 -3.47 -12.15
CA THR A 187 -28.22 -4.31 -10.96
C THR A 187 -27.88 -3.60 -9.65
N ARG A 188 -27.20 -2.45 -9.71
CA ARG A 188 -26.65 -1.71 -8.56
C ARG A 188 -25.70 -2.56 -7.72
N ARG A 189 -25.00 -3.50 -8.34
CA ARG A 189 -23.99 -4.37 -7.71
C ARG A 189 -22.59 -3.98 -8.16
N TRP A 190 -21.63 -4.15 -7.26
CA TRP A 190 -20.22 -3.91 -7.52
C TRP A 190 -19.54 -5.20 -7.94
N HIS A 191 -18.91 -5.20 -9.11
CA HIS A 191 -18.17 -6.36 -9.64
C HIS A 191 -16.68 -6.13 -9.47
N CYS A 192 -15.98 -7.07 -8.84
CA CYS A 192 -14.52 -7.04 -8.74
C CYS A 192 -13.92 -7.34 -10.12
N ILE A 193 -13.31 -6.35 -10.75
CA ILE A 193 -12.76 -6.45 -12.11
C ILE A 193 -11.23 -6.59 -12.13
N CYS A 194 -10.57 -6.34 -11.00
CA CYS A 194 -9.12 -6.49 -10.88
C CYS A 194 -8.70 -6.78 -9.44
N VAL A 195 -7.67 -7.63 -9.30
CA VAL A 195 -6.99 -7.93 -8.04
C VAL A 195 -5.48 -7.77 -8.26
N ALA A 196 -4.90 -6.71 -7.70
CA ALA A 196 -3.50 -6.37 -7.86
C ALA A 196 -2.77 -6.41 -6.51
N PRO A 197 -2.01 -7.48 -6.20
CA PRO A 197 -1.21 -7.53 -5.00
C PRO A 197 0.07 -6.70 -5.12
N SER A 198 0.45 -6.02 -4.04
CA SER A 198 1.79 -5.46 -3.90
C SER A 198 2.87 -6.56 -3.91
N PRO A 199 4.16 -6.20 -4.02
CA PRO A 199 5.23 -7.12 -3.69
C PRO A 199 5.03 -7.75 -2.30
N THR A 200 5.39 -9.03 -2.16
CA THR A 200 5.23 -9.73 -0.89
C THR A 200 6.19 -9.22 0.16
N PHE A 201 5.73 -9.09 1.40
CA PHE A 201 6.55 -8.67 2.53
C PHE A 201 6.32 -9.55 3.76
N MET A 202 7.24 -9.45 4.72
CA MET A 202 7.20 -10.10 6.01
C MET A 202 6.89 -9.11 7.13
N LEU A 203 6.25 -9.61 8.19
CA LEU A 203 6.03 -8.83 9.40
C LEU A 203 6.98 -9.28 10.51
N TYR A 204 7.49 -8.32 11.28
CA TYR A 204 8.23 -8.59 12.50
C TYR A 204 7.79 -7.69 13.65
N CYS A 205 8.04 -8.14 14.89
CA CYS A 205 7.90 -7.33 16.09
C CYS A 205 9.29 -6.97 16.64
N ARG A 206 9.40 -5.85 17.37
CA ARG A 206 10.68 -5.39 17.98
C ARG A 206 11.39 -6.49 18.78
N ARG A 207 10.65 -7.22 19.61
CA ARG A 207 11.22 -8.31 20.43
C ARG A 207 11.95 -9.37 19.61
N ARG A 208 11.40 -9.74 18.44
CA ARG A 208 12.02 -10.72 17.54
C ARG A 208 13.15 -10.14 16.68
N ALA A 209 13.18 -8.81 16.48
CA ALA A 209 14.28 -8.17 15.76
C ALA A 209 15.56 -8.13 16.60
N LYS A 210 15.46 -7.85 17.91
CA LYS A 210 16.61 -7.90 18.85
C LYS A 210 17.23 -9.31 18.90
N MET A 211 16.41 -10.34 19.10
CA MET A 211 16.86 -11.75 19.14
C MET A 211 17.61 -12.22 17.88
N ARG A 212 17.39 -11.61 16.70
CA ARG A 212 18.13 -11.96 15.47
C ARG A 212 19.49 -11.27 15.39
N LYS A 213 19.61 -10.05 15.93
CA LYS A 213 20.90 -9.36 16.05
C LYS A 213 21.81 -10.10 17.03
N ASP A 214 21.26 -10.59 18.14
CA ASP A 214 22.03 -11.31 19.18
C ASP A 214 22.63 -12.63 18.69
N LEU A 215 22.05 -13.25 17.65
CA LEU A 215 22.55 -14.51 17.07
C LEU A 215 23.54 -14.30 15.90
N THR A 216 23.78 -13.06 15.48
CA THR A 216 24.62 -12.74 14.30
C THR A 216 25.81 -11.82 14.60
N ALA A 217 26.05 -11.44 15.85
CA ALA A 217 27.23 -10.67 16.22
C ALA A 217 28.43 -11.57 16.58
N PRO A 218 29.57 -11.48 15.86
CA PRO A 218 30.87 -11.70 16.47
C PRO A 218 31.17 -10.53 17.41
N ASN A 219 31.73 -10.82 18.59
CA ASN A 219 32.24 -9.83 19.56
C ASN A 219 32.93 -8.66 18.85
N ASP A 220 32.37 -7.46 18.97
CA ASP A 220 33.14 -6.22 18.95
C ASP A 220 32.32 -5.12 19.66
N LEU A 221 33.08 -4.24 20.32
CA LEU A 221 32.73 -3.46 21.50
C LEU A 221 31.58 -2.45 21.32
N GLU A 222 30.76 -2.37 22.36
CA GLU A 222 29.56 -1.55 22.52
C GLU A 222 29.90 -0.05 22.59
N LEU A 223 29.17 0.76 21.81
CA LEU A 223 28.86 2.15 22.13
C LEU A 223 27.36 2.19 22.42
N ASP A 224 27.01 2.47 23.67
CA ASP A 224 25.65 2.56 24.18
C ASP A 224 24.85 3.66 23.46
N GLU A 225 23.95 3.27 22.56
CA GLU A 225 22.83 4.12 22.14
C GLU A 225 21.72 3.97 23.19
N MET A 226 21.64 4.99 24.05
CA MET A 226 20.61 5.21 25.06
C MET A 226 19.26 5.50 24.35
N ASP A 227 18.51 4.45 24.03
CA ASP A 227 17.12 4.55 23.56
C ASP A 227 16.21 4.74 24.78
N ASP A 228 15.57 5.91 24.90
CA ASP A 228 14.62 6.27 25.96
C ASP A 228 13.51 5.21 26.14
N ASP A 229 13.48 4.62 27.33
CA ASP A 229 12.45 3.70 27.81
C ASP A 229 11.13 4.43 28.08
N ASP A 230 10.12 4.19 27.24
CA ASP A 230 8.71 4.33 27.62
C ASP A 230 8.19 2.96 28.07
N ASP A 231 8.35 2.68 29.36
CA ASP A 231 7.77 1.54 30.07
C ASP A 231 6.24 1.66 30.15
N ASP A 232 5.51 0.82 29.40
CA ASP A 232 4.14 0.43 29.78
C ASP A 232 4.25 -0.77 30.74
N GLU A 233 4.43 -0.50 32.04
CA GLU A 233 4.29 -1.48 33.11
C GLU A 233 2.85 -2.00 33.20
N ASN A 234 2.68 -3.31 33.07
CA ASN A 234 1.66 -4.06 33.81
C ASN A 234 2.03 -5.56 33.81
N ASP A 235 2.39 -6.12 34.97
CA ASP A 235 1.66 -7.24 35.61
C ASP A 235 2.49 -7.94 36.74
N SER A 236 1.86 -8.06 37.92
CA SER A 236 1.99 -9.08 38.97
C SER A 236 3.24 -9.19 39.88
N GLY A 237 3.15 -8.53 41.05
CA GLY A 237 3.25 -9.15 42.39
C GLY A 237 4.53 -9.87 42.87
N SER A 238 5.28 -9.24 43.78
CA SER A 238 5.78 -9.84 45.05
C SER A 238 6.64 -8.83 45.83
N SER A 239 6.53 -8.87 47.14
CA SER A 239 7.01 -7.93 48.16
C SER A 239 8.54 -7.84 48.32
N THR A 240 9.10 -6.63 48.46
CA THR A 240 9.91 -6.13 49.61
C THR A 240 10.63 -4.80 49.27
N PRO A 241 10.93 -3.93 50.26
CA PRO A 241 11.20 -2.51 50.02
C PRO A 241 12.70 -2.17 50.05
N SER A 242 13.13 -1.20 49.24
CA SER A 242 14.37 -0.46 49.51
C SER A 242 14.38 0.97 48.94
N LEU A 243 14.20 1.89 49.89
CA LEU A 243 14.80 3.22 50.04
C LEU A 243 15.17 4.06 48.81
N LYS A 244 14.40 5.15 48.68
CA LYS A 244 14.71 6.41 48.00
C LYS A 244 16.06 6.99 48.44
N LYS A 245 16.86 7.51 47.49
CA LYS A 245 17.44 8.86 47.62
C LYS A 245 17.76 9.49 46.26
N ARG A 246 17.09 10.61 46.03
CA ARG A 246 17.22 11.55 44.91
C ARG A 246 18.33 12.55 45.24
N THR A 247 19.18 12.88 44.28
CA THR A 247 19.87 14.19 44.22
C THR A 247 19.90 14.63 42.76
N ARG A 248 19.41 15.86 42.52
CA ARG A 248 19.42 16.62 41.27
C ARG A 248 20.74 17.36 41.19
N ASP A 249 21.29 17.51 39.99
CA ASP A 249 22.02 18.68 39.45
C ASP A 249 22.03 18.45 37.92
N ALA A 250 21.38 19.22 37.04
CA ALA A 250 21.50 20.64 36.71
C ALA A 250 22.90 21.01 36.21
N ASP A 251 23.17 20.78 34.91
CA ASP A 251 24.13 21.59 34.16
C ASP A 251 23.69 21.71 32.68
N LEU A 252 23.50 22.97 32.28
CA LEU A 252 23.26 23.46 30.93
C LEU A 252 24.62 23.81 30.32
N GLU A 253 24.95 23.33 29.13
CA GLU A 253 26.02 23.90 28.30
C GLU A 253 25.57 23.97 26.82
N PRO A 254 26.08 24.95 26.03
CA PRO A 254 25.36 25.57 24.92
C PRO A 254 25.70 24.99 23.54
N LEU A 255 24.72 25.03 22.63
CA LEU A 255 24.84 24.62 21.23
C LEU A 255 25.65 25.63 20.39
N LEU A 256 26.64 25.13 19.65
CA LEU A 256 27.33 25.86 18.59
C LEU A 256 26.53 25.80 17.26
N PRO A 257 26.59 26.85 16.41
CA PRO A 257 25.81 26.93 15.19
C PRO A 257 26.47 26.17 14.03
N TYR A 258 25.70 25.32 13.34
CA TYR A 258 26.08 24.70 12.07
C TYR A 258 25.64 25.57 10.86
N PRO A 259 26.37 25.52 9.74
CA PRO A 259 26.22 26.47 8.64
C PRO A 259 25.00 26.20 7.77
N ALA A 260 24.41 27.29 7.28
CA ALA A 260 23.29 27.31 6.35
C ALA A 260 23.65 26.61 5.04
N TYR A 261 22.90 25.55 4.69
CA TYR A 261 22.85 25.01 3.35
C TYR A 261 21.59 25.54 2.64
N ASP A 262 21.85 26.10 1.47
CA ASP A 262 20.91 26.74 0.55
C ASP A 262 19.82 25.75 0.11
N ALA A 263 18.58 25.99 0.53
CA ALA A 263 17.41 25.24 0.09
C ALA A 263 16.84 25.92 -1.16
N GLN A 264 17.25 25.47 -2.34
CA GLN A 264 16.55 25.84 -3.57
C GLN A 264 15.16 25.20 -3.55
N GLU A 265 14.18 26.03 -3.24
CA GLU A 265 12.74 25.81 -3.36
C GLU A 265 12.37 25.20 -4.71
N PHE A 266 11.89 23.96 -4.69
CA PHE A 266 11.11 23.40 -5.80
C PHE A 266 9.65 23.81 -5.60
N LEU A 267 9.37 25.12 -5.65
CA LEU A 267 8.01 25.63 -5.71
C LEU A 267 7.48 25.42 -7.13
N LEU A 268 6.39 24.67 -7.25
CA LEU A 268 5.61 24.66 -8.48
C LEU A 268 5.08 26.09 -8.75
N PRO A 269 4.99 26.51 -10.02
CA PRO A 269 4.45 27.81 -10.38
C PRO A 269 3.06 28.02 -9.77
N PRO A 270 2.73 29.22 -9.25
CA PRO A 270 1.48 29.52 -8.55
C PRO A 270 0.22 29.25 -9.38
N ASP A 271 0.34 29.12 -10.71
CA ASP A 271 -0.76 28.84 -11.62
C ASP A 271 -1.10 27.34 -11.75
N SER A 272 -0.38 26.46 -11.05
CA SER A 272 -0.55 24.99 -11.12
C SER A 272 -1.54 24.43 -10.09
N VAL A 273 -2.03 25.26 -9.18
CA VAL A 273 -3.04 24.87 -8.19
C VAL A 273 -4.41 25.12 -8.78
N VAL A 274 -4.95 24.12 -9.47
CA VAL A 274 -6.37 24.14 -9.83
C VAL A 274 -7.16 23.88 -8.56
N GLU A 275 -7.77 24.92 -7.99
CA GLU A 275 -8.75 24.77 -6.92
C GLU A 275 -9.88 23.87 -7.41
N ILE A 276 -9.94 22.65 -6.88
CA ILE A 276 -11.03 21.71 -7.16
C ILE A 276 -12.21 22.15 -6.27
N PRO A 277 -13.27 22.78 -6.82
CA PRO A 277 -14.35 23.33 -6.01
C PRO A 277 -15.09 22.24 -5.21
N GLU A 278 -15.06 21.01 -5.73
CA GLU A 278 -15.63 19.81 -5.11
C GLU A 278 -14.82 19.34 -3.89
N LEU A 279 -13.49 19.49 -3.90
CA LEU A 279 -12.63 19.17 -2.76
C LEU A 279 -12.80 20.19 -1.63
N ALA A 280 -12.97 21.48 -1.98
CA ALA A 280 -13.29 22.52 -1.01
C ALA A 280 -14.68 22.33 -0.39
N ALA A 281 -15.68 21.91 -1.18
CA ALA A 281 -17.01 21.58 -0.69
C ALA A 281 -17.02 20.31 0.19
N PHE A 282 -16.22 19.31 -0.16
CA PHE A 282 -16.04 18.09 0.64
C PHE A 282 -15.36 18.38 1.99
N LEU A 283 -14.29 19.18 2.00
CA LEU A 283 -13.60 19.57 3.24
C LEU A 283 -14.47 20.44 4.14
N LYS A 284 -15.25 21.37 3.59
CA LYS A 284 -16.23 22.18 4.35
C LYS A 284 -17.32 21.31 4.99
N ASN A 285 -17.88 20.36 4.26
CA ASN A 285 -18.90 19.45 4.79
C ASN A 285 -18.36 18.46 5.83
N LYS A 286 -17.06 18.09 5.77
CA LYS A 286 -16.45 17.21 6.75
C LYS A 286 -16.06 17.95 8.03
N LEU A 287 -15.59 19.20 7.93
CA LEU A 287 -15.26 20.04 9.09
C LEU A 287 -16.51 20.53 9.86
N ALA A 288 -17.63 20.78 9.19
CA ALA A 288 -18.90 21.14 9.81
C ALA A 288 -19.52 20.02 10.68
N ARG A 289 -19.01 18.79 10.59
CA ARG A 289 -19.44 17.66 11.44
C ARG A 289 -18.60 17.51 12.72
N PHE A 290 -17.61 18.36 12.92
CA PHE A 290 -16.73 18.37 14.11
C PHE A 290 -16.90 19.64 14.97
N GLN A 291 -17.91 20.46 14.69
CA GLN A 291 -18.44 21.50 15.58
C GLN A 291 -19.81 21.05 16.09
#